data_AF-A0A965INJ4-F1
#
_entry.id   AF-A0A965INJ4-F1
#
_cell.length_a   1.000
_cell.length_b   1.000
_cell.length_c   1.000
_cell.angle_alpha   90.00
_cell.angle_beta   90.00
_cell.angle_gamma   90.00
#
_symmetry.space_group_name_H-M   'P 1'
#
loop_
_entity.id
_entity.type
_entity.pdbx_description
1 polymer ?
#
loop_
_entity_poly.entity_id
_entity_poly.type
_entity_poly.pdbx_seq_one_letter_code
_entity_poly.pdbx_strand_id
1 'polypeptide(L)'
;MPFSFPSSPTTNQLSRQNGRIYSWNGYSWDLLSDSLQTIKVLLVGGGGPGGYGGTNSGNVELGGGGGGAGAFVELEVGVSLDTPYNITVGAGGAINSTGSPSNSGGFSLFHIYYAIGGGSGGTGGTPALKVGKDGGSGGGSASHAGTGLGGKALAGLYGNNGGSSLTSSSFLNAASGGGGANTAGNSNSNNNAGSGGNGRTSSIPNTSANPPANNNTFCGGGGGGAPSVSGSSGSGGTGGGGTGAVNSPSRSSTAGSTNTGGGGGGGYNGNVLVPSNGGSGRVGFRFSSTLNYTIGVGLTYTASTSGNETIIDITAGTDTITFS
;
A
#
# COMPACT_ATOMS: atom_id res chain seq x y z
N MET A 1 33.17 8.18 9.38
CA MET A 1 34.43 8.54 10.05
C MET A 1 35.50 7.54 9.62
N PRO A 2 36.75 7.96 9.35
CA PRO A 2 37.81 7.02 8.99
C PRO A 2 38.10 6.05 10.16
N PHE A 3 38.40 4.79 9.83
CA PHE A 3 38.84 3.80 10.81
C PHE A 3 40.11 4.28 11.51
N SER A 4 40.08 4.36 12.84
CA SER A 4 41.22 4.77 13.67
C SER A 4 41.66 3.61 14.54
N PHE A 5 42.52 2.76 13.97
CA PHE A 5 43.08 1.64 14.70
C PHE A 5 44.32 2.04 15.51
N PRO A 6 44.53 1.44 16.70
CA PRO A 6 45.79 1.56 17.43
C PRO A 6 47.00 1.23 16.55
N SER A 7 48.06 2.04 16.63
CA SER A 7 49.28 1.90 15.82
C SER A 7 50.24 0.81 16.32
N SER A 8 50.03 0.26 17.50
CA SER A 8 50.83 -0.83 18.07
C SER A 8 49.96 -1.83 18.83
N PRO A 9 49.13 -2.61 18.11
CA PRO A 9 48.21 -3.55 18.73
C PRO A 9 48.89 -4.84 19.20
N THR A 10 48.32 -5.44 20.24
CA THR A 10 48.71 -6.78 20.73
C THR A 10 47.78 -7.85 20.17
N THR A 11 48.24 -9.09 20.01
CA THR A 11 47.40 -10.19 19.51
C THR A 11 46.15 -10.36 20.37
N ASN A 12 45.00 -10.49 19.72
CA ASN A 12 43.65 -10.49 20.29
C ASN A 12 43.17 -9.15 20.89
N GLN A 13 43.92 -8.06 20.74
CA GLN A 13 43.43 -6.74 21.12
C GLN A 13 42.14 -6.44 20.36
N LEU A 14 41.16 -5.88 21.06
CA LEU A 14 39.88 -5.47 20.48
C LEU A 14 39.89 -3.99 20.14
N SER A 15 39.26 -3.64 19.02
CA SER A 15 39.01 -2.24 18.62
C SER A 15 37.57 -2.11 18.18
N ARG A 16 36.88 -1.09 18.70
CA ARG A 16 35.53 -0.75 18.26
C ARG A 16 35.59 0.37 17.24
N GLN A 17 35.05 0.12 16.05
CA GLN A 17 35.02 1.13 14.99
C GLN A 17 33.67 1.09 14.29
N ASN A 18 33.01 2.25 14.21
CA ASN A 18 31.68 2.38 13.60
C ASN A 18 30.69 1.28 14.09
N GLY A 19 30.69 1.02 15.41
CA GLY A 19 29.86 0.00 16.04
C GLY A 19 30.44 -1.42 16.03
N ARG A 20 31.26 -1.79 15.04
CA ARG A 20 31.86 -3.13 14.89
C ARG A 20 32.98 -3.40 15.87
N ILE A 21 33.20 -4.68 16.19
CA ILE A 21 34.36 -5.13 16.97
C ILE A 21 35.34 -5.82 16.04
N TYR A 22 36.57 -5.32 16.02
CA TYR A 22 37.69 -5.92 15.33
C TYR A 22 38.64 -6.53 16.36
N SER A 23 39.34 -7.61 16.00
CA SER A 23 40.40 -8.23 16.78
C SER A 23 41.70 -8.27 15.99
N TRP A 24 42.82 -7.94 16.62
CA TRP A 24 44.13 -8.01 15.98
C TRP A 24 44.64 -9.46 15.96
N ASN A 25 44.83 -10.04 14.77
CA ASN A 25 45.30 -11.43 14.62
C ASN A 25 46.84 -11.57 14.70
N GLY A 26 47.58 -10.46 14.84
CA GLY A 26 49.05 -10.41 14.76
C GLY A 26 49.58 -9.71 13.51
N TYR A 27 48.77 -9.63 12.45
CA TYR A 27 49.11 -9.07 11.14
C TYR A 27 48.09 -8.02 10.65
N SER A 28 46.81 -8.22 10.95
CA SER A 28 45.69 -7.36 10.56
C SER A 28 44.62 -7.29 11.65
N TRP A 29 43.78 -6.26 11.56
CA TRP A 29 42.53 -6.18 12.31
C TRP A 29 41.45 -6.96 11.56
N ASP A 30 41.02 -8.07 12.12
CA ASP A 30 39.95 -8.91 11.57
C ASP A 30 38.61 -8.56 12.24
N LEU A 31 37.51 -8.63 11.49
CA LEU A 31 36.17 -8.39 12.04
C LEU A 31 35.78 -9.56 12.95
N LEU A 32 35.61 -9.28 14.24
CA LEU A 32 35.24 -10.27 15.26
C LEU A 32 33.71 -10.36 15.44
N SER A 33 33.03 -9.23 15.42
CA SER A 33 31.56 -9.19 15.46
C SER A 33 31.04 -7.94 14.77
N ASP A 34 30.00 -8.10 13.97
CA ASP A 34 29.28 -6.98 13.40
C ASP A 34 28.31 -6.38 14.43
N SER A 35 28.22 -5.06 14.51
CA SER A 35 27.18 -4.43 15.32
C SER A 35 25.88 -4.42 14.54
N LEU A 36 24.86 -5.06 15.10
CA LEU A 36 23.50 -4.84 14.69
C LEU A 36 23.14 -3.36 14.91
N GLN A 37 22.77 -2.65 13.85
CA GLN A 37 22.22 -1.30 13.92
C GLN A 37 20.70 -1.37 13.86
N THR A 38 20.00 -0.63 14.71
CA THR A 38 18.54 -0.59 14.68
C THR A 38 18.06 0.52 13.74
N ILE A 39 17.21 0.17 12.79
CA ILE A 39 16.56 1.10 11.87
C ILE A 39 15.03 0.94 11.96
N LYS A 40 14.29 2.01 11.68
CA LYS A 40 12.84 1.95 11.46
C LYS A 40 12.55 1.72 9.99
N VAL A 41 11.62 0.82 9.71
CA VAL A 41 11.21 0.46 8.35
C VAL A 41 9.69 0.61 8.24
N LEU A 42 9.23 1.27 7.19
CA LEU A 42 7.85 1.29 6.75
C LEU A 42 7.75 0.58 5.41
N LEU A 43 6.92 -0.47 5.35
CA LEU A 43 6.54 -1.14 4.11
C LEU A 43 5.07 -0.83 3.82
N VAL A 44 4.83 -0.31 2.63
CA VAL A 44 3.49 -0.05 2.09
C VAL A 44 3.34 -0.89 0.83
N GLY A 45 2.42 -1.86 0.85
CA GLY A 45 2.07 -2.64 -0.34
C GLY A 45 1.34 -1.78 -1.38
N GLY A 46 1.34 -2.18 -2.65
CA GLY A 46 0.52 -1.53 -3.67
C GLY A 46 -0.97 -1.71 -3.38
N GLY A 47 -1.79 -0.71 -3.66
CA GLY A 47 -3.24 -0.78 -3.51
C GLY A 47 -3.89 -1.62 -4.62
N GLY A 48 -5.07 -2.18 -4.33
CA GLY A 48 -5.91 -2.84 -5.32
C GLY A 48 -6.69 -1.83 -6.18
N PRO A 49 -7.02 -2.17 -7.42
CA PRO A 49 -7.85 -1.34 -8.30
C PRO A 49 -9.32 -1.42 -7.88
N GLY A 50 -10.09 -0.43 -8.34
CA GLY A 50 -11.54 -0.47 -8.25
C GLY A 50 -12.14 -1.57 -9.13
N GLY A 51 -13.36 -1.95 -8.81
CA GLY A 51 -14.17 -2.87 -9.58
C GLY A 51 -14.94 -2.17 -10.70
N TYR A 52 -15.14 -2.89 -11.81
CA TYR A 52 -15.98 -2.46 -12.91
C TYR A 52 -17.46 -2.59 -12.57
N GLY A 53 -18.28 -1.61 -12.95
CA GLY A 53 -19.70 -1.59 -12.57
C GLY A 53 -20.62 -2.47 -13.39
N GLY A 54 -20.43 -2.68 -14.68
CA GLY A 54 -21.22 -3.63 -15.48
C GLY A 54 -22.72 -3.32 -15.63
N THR A 55 -23.35 -4.09 -16.52
CA THR A 55 -24.80 -4.09 -16.76
C THR A 55 -25.32 -5.50 -16.55
N ASN A 56 -26.46 -5.63 -15.87
CA ASN A 56 -27.16 -6.92 -15.76
C ASN A 56 -28.02 -7.16 -17.01
N SER A 57 -28.33 -8.43 -17.33
CA SER A 57 -29.32 -8.81 -18.35
C SER A 57 -30.69 -8.21 -17.99
N GLY A 58 -30.99 -7.00 -18.48
CA GLY A 58 -32.16 -6.21 -18.08
C GLY A 58 -31.96 -4.70 -17.95
N ASN A 59 -30.81 -4.13 -18.38
CA ASN A 59 -30.54 -2.67 -18.42
C ASN A 59 -30.40 -1.96 -17.05
N VAL A 60 -30.17 -2.70 -15.96
CA VAL A 60 -29.88 -2.08 -14.65
C VAL A 60 -28.37 -1.84 -14.55
N GLU A 61 -27.99 -0.58 -14.37
CA GLU A 61 -26.62 -0.16 -14.12
C GLU A 61 -26.18 -0.56 -12.71
N LEU A 62 -24.97 -1.09 -12.59
CA LEU A 62 -24.40 -1.54 -11.33
C LEU A 62 -23.11 -0.76 -11.03
N GLY A 63 -22.86 -0.52 -9.76
CA GLY A 63 -21.63 0.06 -9.23
C GLY A 63 -20.59 -1.02 -8.98
N GLY A 64 -19.33 -0.70 -9.27
CA GLY A 64 -18.19 -1.52 -8.91
C GLY A 64 -17.64 -1.16 -7.52
N GLY A 65 -17.16 -2.16 -6.79
CA GLY A 65 -16.61 -1.97 -5.45
C GLY A 65 -15.30 -1.17 -5.45
N GLY A 66 -15.00 -0.51 -4.33
CA GLY A 66 -13.70 0.16 -4.16
C GLY A 66 -12.56 -0.84 -3.97
N GLY A 67 -11.37 -0.52 -4.46
CA GLY A 67 -10.16 -1.31 -4.22
C GLY A 67 -9.72 -1.25 -2.75
N GLY A 68 -9.21 -2.35 -2.22
CA GLY A 68 -8.58 -2.40 -0.90
C GLY A 68 -7.19 -1.76 -0.93
N ALA A 69 -6.79 -1.15 0.17
CA ALA A 69 -5.43 -0.66 0.33
C ALA A 69 -4.39 -1.78 0.43
N GLY A 70 -3.12 -1.48 0.14
CA GLY A 70 -2.00 -2.33 0.49
C GLY A 70 -1.84 -2.48 2.01
N ALA A 71 -1.08 -3.48 2.44
CA ALA A 71 -0.70 -3.65 3.83
C ALA A 71 0.15 -2.47 4.31
N PHE A 72 -0.09 -2.04 5.54
CA PHE A 72 0.75 -1.09 6.27
C PHE A 72 1.56 -1.86 7.31
N VAL A 73 2.89 -1.86 7.17
CA VAL A 73 3.80 -2.54 8.12
C VAL A 73 4.89 -1.57 8.55
N GLU A 74 4.88 -1.17 9.82
CA GLU A 74 5.92 -0.34 10.42
C GLU A 74 6.59 -1.13 11.54
N LEU A 75 7.92 -1.27 11.50
CA LEU A 75 8.69 -2.05 12.46
C LEU A 75 10.10 -1.51 12.68
N GLU A 76 10.73 -1.93 13.77
CA GLU A 76 12.17 -1.73 14.03
C GLU A 76 12.93 -3.01 13.66
N VAL A 77 13.98 -2.85 12.85
CA VAL A 77 14.79 -3.96 12.33
C VAL A 77 16.24 -3.76 12.72
N GLY A 78 16.87 -4.84 13.17
CA GLY A 78 18.31 -4.91 13.28
C GLY A 78 18.96 -5.23 11.94
N VAL A 79 19.86 -4.39 11.47
CA VAL A 79 20.66 -4.60 10.27
C VAL A 79 22.13 -4.80 10.63
N SER A 80 22.71 -5.87 10.10
CA SER A 80 24.14 -6.05 9.94
C SER A 80 24.68 -5.11 8.86
N LEU A 81 25.85 -4.52 9.13
CA LEU A 81 26.59 -3.65 8.23
C LEU A 81 27.27 -4.47 7.12
N ASP A 82 27.57 -3.84 5.99
CA ASP A 82 28.10 -4.45 4.75
C ASP A 82 27.32 -5.68 4.25
N THR A 83 26.08 -5.84 4.72
CA THR A 83 25.17 -6.89 4.26
C THR A 83 24.15 -6.27 3.30
N PRO A 84 24.02 -6.78 2.07
CA PRO A 84 23.00 -6.29 1.14
C PRO A 84 21.62 -6.83 1.51
N TYR A 85 20.64 -5.92 1.62
CA TYR A 85 19.24 -6.24 1.87
C TYR A 85 18.41 -5.97 0.63
N ASN A 86 17.70 -7.00 0.15
CA ASN A 86 16.80 -6.89 -1.00
C ASN A 86 15.62 -5.97 -0.69
N ILE A 87 15.28 -5.13 -1.66
CA ILE A 87 14.12 -4.24 -1.65
C ILE A 87 13.33 -4.44 -2.95
N THR A 88 12.01 -4.51 -2.82
CA THR A 88 11.08 -4.42 -3.95
C THR A 88 9.96 -3.47 -3.57
N VAL A 89 9.57 -2.58 -4.48
CA VAL A 89 8.38 -1.74 -4.31
C VAL A 89 7.21 -2.33 -5.08
N GLY A 90 6.09 -2.55 -4.39
CA GLY A 90 4.87 -3.08 -4.98
C GLY A 90 4.20 -2.10 -5.93
N ALA A 91 3.95 -2.52 -7.17
CA ALA A 91 3.12 -1.76 -8.09
C ALA A 91 1.65 -1.69 -7.62
N GLY A 92 0.96 -0.61 -7.99
CA GLY A 92 -0.51 -0.56 -7.82
C GLY A 92 -1.18 -1.58 -8.74
N GLY A 93 -2.28 -2.17 -8.29
CA GLY A 93 -3.00 -3.15 -9.10
C GLY A 93 -3.69 -2.47 -10.29
N ALA A 94 -3.56 -3.09 -11.45
CA ALA A 94 -4.08 -2.58 -12.71
C ALA A 94 -5.56 -2.95 -12.90
N ILE A 95 -6.34 -2.01 -13.44
CA ILE A 95 -7.72 -2.25 -13.84
C ILE A 95 -7.81 -3.28 -14.95
N ASN A 96 -8.91 -4.03 -14.95
CA ASN A 96 -9.36 -4.76 -16.14
C ASN A 96 -10.67 -4.14 -16.62
N SER A 97 -10.70 -3.65 -17.86
CA SER A 97 -11.82 -2.90 -18.43
C SER A 97 -12.99 -3.78 -18.89
N THR A 98 -12.84 -5.10 -18.89
CA THR A 98 -13.81 -6.03 -19.52
C THR A 98 -14.68 -6.78 -18.51
N GLY A 99 -14.96 -6.20 -17.33
CA GLY A 99 -15.83 -6.82 -16.32
C GLY A 99 -15.28 -8.10 -15.68
N SER A 100 -13.97 -8.34 -15.81
CA SER A 100 -13.26 -9.44 -15.13
C SER A 100 -12.63 -8.95 -13.82
N PRO A 101 -12.39 -9.82 -12.83
CA PRO A 101 -11.80 -9.41 -11.56
C PRO A 101 -10.40 -8.85 -11.79
N SER A 102 -10.21 -7.56 -11.49
CA SER A 102 -8.92 -6.87 -11.68
C SER A 102 -7.80 -7.48 -10.82
N ASN A 103 -6.54 -7.22 -11.17
CA ASN A 103 -5.39 -7.74 -10.43
C ASN A 103 -5.29 -7.08 -9.04
N SER A 104 -4.84 -7.81 -8.03
CA SER A 104 -4.50 -7.21 -6.73
C SER A 104 -3.25 -6.32 -6.85
N GLY A 105 -3.00 -5.47 -5.86
CA GLY A 105 -1.74 -4.73 -5.77
C GLY A 105 -0.53 -5.65 -5.58
N GLY A 106 0.64 -5.20 -6.00
CA GLY A 106 1.91 -5.89 -5.77
C GLY A 106 2.39 -5.74 -4.32
N PHE A 107 3.18 -6.69 -3.84
CA PHE A 107 3.80 -6.60 -2.52
C PHE A 107 5.02 -5.68 -2.52
N SER A 108 5.28 -5.02 -1.39
CA SER A 108 6.57 -4.37 -1.12
C SER A 108 7.38 -5.26 -0.17
N LEU A 109 8.70 -5.27 -0.32
CA LEU A 109 9.61 -6.16 0.40
C LEU A 109 10.81 -5.37 0.91
N PHE A 110 11.23 -5.68 2.14
CA PHE A 110 12.56 -5.42 2.66
C PHE A 110 13.08 -6.68 3.35
N HIS A 111 14.14 -7.28 2.80
CA HIS A 111 14.69 -8.54 3.29
C HIS A 111 13.63 -9.66 3.33
N ILE A 112 13.23 -10.13 4.52
CA ILE A 112 12.17 -11.13 4.74
C ILE A 112 10.83 -10.51 5.11
N TYR A 113 10.78 -9.19 5.33
CA TYR A 113 9.57 -8.47 5.72
C TYR A 113 8.83 -8.02 4.46
N TYR A 114 7.55 -8.37 4.37
CA TYR A 114 6.72 -8.03 3.23
C TYR A 114 5.43 -7.32 3.65
N ALA A 115 5.00 -6.38 2.82
CA ALA A 115 3.68 -5.78 2.87
C ALA A 115 2.89 -6.25 1.65
N ILE A 116 1.89 -7.11 1.88
CA ILE A 116 1.02 -7.68 0.83
C ILE A 116 0.24 -6.55 0.15
N GLY A 117 0.05 -6.64 -1.17
CA GLY A 117 -0.79 -5.68 -1.90
C GLY A 117 -2.30 -5.83 -1.62
N GLY A 118 -3.05 -4.78 -1.93
CA GLY A 118 -4.49 -4.69 -1.66
C GLY A 118 -5.36 -5.51 -2.61
N GLY A 119 -6.50 -5.97 -2.13
CA GLY A 119 -7.46 -6.71 -2.93
C GLY A 119 -8.23 -5.82 -3.90
N SER A 120 -8.55 -6.32 -5.10
CA SER A 120 -9.38 -5.58 -6.06
C SER A 120 -10.83 -5.44 -5.59
N GLY A 121 -11.49 -4.35 -5.99
CA GLY A 121 -12.93 -4.20 -5.83
C GLY A 121 -13.72 -5.25 -6.61
N GLY A 122 -14.88 -5.62 -6.10
CA GLY A 122 -15.82 -6.51 -6.77
C GLY A 122 -16.37 -5.89 -8.05
N THR A 123 -16.63 -6.71 -9.05
CA THR A 123 -17.15 -6.30 -10.36
C THR A 123 -18.63 -6.65 -10.52
N GLY A 124 -19.42 -5.78 -11.17
CA GLY A 124 -20.80 -6.08 -11.52
C GLY A 124 -20.88 -7.13 -12.64
N GLY A 125 -21.94 -7.95 -12.62
CA GLY A 125 -22.08 -9.11 -13.51
C GLY A 125 -22.62 -10.37 -12.79
N THR A 126 -22.09 -11.56 -13.08
CA THR A 126 -22.51 -12.83 -12.46
C THR A 126 -22.10 -12.94 -10.97
N PRO A 127 -22.76 -13.77 -10.15
CA PRO A 127 -22.56 -13.83 -8.69
C PRO A 127 -21.10 -13.95 -8.20
N ALA A 128 -20.28 -14.76 -8.86
CA ALA A 128 -18.89 -15.00 -8.46
C ALA A 128 -17.95 -13.78 -8.62
N LEU A 129 -18.33 -12.81 -9.44
CA LEU A 129 -17.48 -11.66 -9.77
C LEU A 129 -17.74 -10.45 -8.85
N LYS A 130 -18.74 -10.54 -7.97
CA LYS A 130 -19.24 -9.45 -7.10
C LYS A 130 -18.45 -9.29 -5.81
N VAL A 131 -17.77 -10.35 -5.39
CA VAL A 131 -17.03 -10.40 -4.14
C VAL A 131 -15.74 -9.59 -4.32
N GLY A 132 -15.47 -8.68 -3.38
CA GLY A 132 -14.18 -8.00 -3.36
C GLY A 132 -13.07 -9.01 -3.07
N LYS A 133 -11.90 -8.88 -3.69
CA LYS A 133 -10.79 -9.80 -3.42
C LYS A 133 -10.16 -9.51 -2.08
N ASP A 134 -9.61 -10.56 -1.49
CA ASP A 134 -8.77 -10.47 -0.29
C ASP A 134 -7.40 -9.85 -0.65
N GLY A 135 -6.73 -9.30 0.36
CA GLY A 135 -5.40 -8.70 0.22
C GLY A 135 -4.88 -8.15 1.54
N GLY A 136 -3.87 -7.26 1.49
CA GLY A 136 -3.41 -6.52 2.67
C GLY A 136 -4.56 -5.80 3.38
N SER A 137 -5.40 -5.11 2.59
CA SER A 137 -6.78 -4.80 2.93
C SER A 137 -7.72 -5.37 1.86
N GLY A 138 -8.94 -5.71 2.25
CA GLY A 138 -9.93 -6.31 1.35
C GLY A 138 -10.63 -5.29 0.46
N GLY A 139 -10.93 -5.68 -0.79
CA GLY A 139 -11.74 -4.87 -1.70
C GLY A 139 -13.22 -4.81 -1.28
N GLY A 140 -13.92 -3.74 -1.64
CA GLY A 140 -15.36 -3.63 -1.44
C GLY A 140 -16.13 -4.49 -2.45
N SER A 141 -17.34 -4.93 -2.11
CA SER A 141 -18.20 -5.67 -3.04
C SER A 141 -18.84 -4.75 -4.10
N ALA A 142 -19.16 -5.32 -5.27
CA ALA A 142 -20.04 -4.69 -6.25
C ALA A 142 -21.51 -4.69 -5.79
N SER A 143 -22.33 -3.87 -6.43
CA SER A 143 -23.78 -3.86 -6.24
C SER A 143 -24.49 -5.07 -6.88
N HIS A 144 -25.50 -5.65 -6.22
CA HIS A 144 -26.43 -6.61 -6.81
C HIS A 144 -27.68 -6.86 -5.94
N ALA A 145 -28.71 -7.51 -6.52
CA ALA A 145 -29.77 -8.18 -5.77
C ALA A 145 -29.23 -9.45 -5.08
N GLY A 146 -28.77 -9.34 -3.84
CA GLY A 146 -28.16 -10.46 -3.08
C GLY A 146 -27.01 -9.99 -2.17
N THR A 147 -26.44 -10.90 -1.37
CA THR A 147 -25.27 -10.58 -0.53
C THR A 147 -23.99 -10.56 -1.37
N GLY A 148 -23.39 -9.37 -1.51
CA GLY A 148 -22.01 -9.23 -2.02
C GLY A 148 -21.06 -9.09 -0.83
N LEU A 149 -20.09 -9.99 -0.69
CA LEU A 149 -19.12 -9.91 0.42
C LEU A 149 -17.94 -9.00 0.05
N GLY A 150 -17.57 -8.14 0.98
CA GLY A 150 -16.29 -7.45 0.94
C GLY A 150 -15.16 -8.46 1.17
N GLY A 151 -14.06 -8.25 0.46
CA GLY A 151 -12.82 -9.00 0.66
C GLY A 151 -12.30 -8.85 2.08
N LYS A 152 -11.53 -9.83 2.51
CA LYS A 152 -10.91 -9.89 3.83
C LYS A 152 -9.48 -9.36 3.79
N ALA A 153 -9.06 -8.74 4.89
CA ALA A 153 -7.64 -8.56 5.15
C ALA A 153 -7.04 -9.94 5.47
N LEU A 154 -6.00 -10.34 4.74
CA LEU A 154 -5.37 -11.67 4.85
C LEU A 154 -4.74 -11.89 6.24
N ALA A 155 -4.40 -10.80 6.94
CA ALA A 155 -4.14 -10.79 8.37
C ALA A 155 -4.64 -9.47 8.96
N GLY A 156 -5.47 -9.53 10.00
CA GLY A 156 -6.09 -8.34 10.62
C GLY A 156 -5.12 -7.32 11.21
N LEU A 157 -3.82 -7.63 11.24
CA LEU A 157 -2.76 -6.71 11.65
C LEU A 157 -2.44 -5.65 10.57
N TYR A 158 -2.57 -6.01 9.29
CA TYR A 158 -2.07 -5.23 8.14
C TYR A 158 -3.07 -4.25 7.54
N GLY A 159 -4.36 -4.52 7.75
CA GLY A 159 -5.44 -3.71 7.21
C GLY A 159 -6.80 -4.28 7.59
N ASN A 160 -7.84 -3.75 6.95
CA ASN A 160 -9.21 -4.08 7.29
C ASN A 160 -9.97 -4.66 6.10
N ASN A 161 -11.12 -5.26 6.41
CA ASN A 161 -12.01 -5.81 5.40
C ASN A 161 -12.65 -4.70 4.56
N GLY A 162 -13.02 -5.03 3.33
CA GLY A 162 -13.90 -4.20 2.53
C GLY A 162 -15.34 -4.25 3.01
N GLY A 163 -16.11 -3.25 2.61
CA GLY A 163 -17.55 -3.21 2.85
C GLY A 163 -18.28 -4.27 2.05
N SER A 164 -19.38 -4.77 2.63
CA SER A 164 -20.25 -5.78 2.00
C SER A 164 -21.57 -5.15 1.57
N SER A 165 -22.08 -5.52 0.42
CA SER A 165 -23.37 -5.08 -0.08
C SER A 165 -24.48 -5.93 0.54
N LEU A 166 -25.38 -5.25 1.26
CA LEU A 166 -26.47 -5.87 2.00
C LEU A 166 -27.64 -6.24 1.08
N THR A 167 -28.32 -7.34 1.42
CA THR A 167 -29.56 -7.80 0.80
C THR A 167 -30.70 -6.85 1.13
N SER A 168 -30.96 -5.88 0.26
CA SER A 168 -32.24 -5.20 0.21
C SER A 168 -32.97 -5.65 -1.06
N SER A 169 -34.26 -5.98 -0.93
CA SER A 169 -35.12 -6.46 -2.03
C SER A 169 -35.41 -5.39 -3.10
N SER A 170 -35.03 -4.15 -2.85
CA SER A 170 -34.97 -3.08 -3.85
C SER A 170 -33.56 -3.00 -4.45
N PHE A 171 -33.47 -2.96 -5.78
CA PHE A 171 -32.23 -2.89 -6.55
C PHE A 171 -31.30 -1.77 -6.06
N LEU A 172 -30.40 -2.08 -5.13
CA LEU A 172 -29.35 -1.17 -4.72
C LEU A 172 -28.27 -1.22 -5.79
N ASN A 173 -28.12 -0.13 -6.53
CA ASN A 173 -27.16 -0.07 -7.62
C ASN A 173 -25.79 0.43 -7.16
N ALA A 174 -25.66 0.88 -5.91
CA ALA A 174 -24.42 1.41 -5.36
C ALA A 174 -23.55 0.32 -4.71
N ALA A 175 -22.24 0.45 -4.87
CA ALA A 175 -21.27 -0.53 -4.39
C ALA A 175 -20.62 -0.14 -3.06
N SER A 176 -19.92 -1.09 -2.44
CA SER A 176 -19.25 -0.89 -1.16
C SER A 176 -17.80 -0.41 -1.32
N GLY A 177 -17.27 0.25 -0.28
CA GLY A 177 -15.89 0.75 -0.26
C GLY A 177 -14.87 -0.33 0.12
N GLY A 178 -13.63 -0.17 -0.31
CA GLY A 178 -12.51 -1.03 0.08
C GLY A 178 -11.99 -0.71 1.49
N GLY A 179 -11.37 -1.69 2.14
CA GLY A 179 -10.74 -1.53 3.44
C GLY A 179 -9.48 -0.68 3.37
N GLY A 180 -9.23 0.11 4.41
CA GLY A 180 -7.96 0.81 4.63
C GLY A 180 -7.15 0.17 5.75
N ALA A 181 -5.95 0.69 6.00
CA ALA A 181 -5.10 0.19 7.07
C ALA A 181 -5.68 0.44 8.48
N ASN A 182 -6.43 1.53 8.69
CA ASN A 182 -6.96 1.91 10.00
C ASN A 182 -8.40 1.48 10.23
N THR A 183 -9.28 1.66 9.24
CA THR A 183 -10.70 1.29 9.37
C THR A 183 -11.16 0.42 8.20
N ALA A 184 -12.20 -0.38 8.43
CA ALA A 184 -12.88 -1.12 7.38
C ALA A 184 -13.52 -0.17 6.35
N GLY A 185 -13.76 -0.70 5.15
CA GLY A 185 -14.57 -0.04 4.14
C GLY A 185 -16.04 -0.09 4.52
N ASN A 186 -16.79 0.97 4.17
CA ASN A 186 -18.21 1.01 4.48
C ASN A 186 -19.01 0.19 3.46
N SER A 187 -20.05 -0.48 3.95
CA SER A 187 -21.13 -1.00 3.11
C SER A 187 -21.86 0.14 2.40
N ASN A 188 -22.44 -0.14 1.24
CA ASN A 188 -23.38 0.79 0.63
C ASN A 188 -24.64 0.97 1.51
N SER A 189 -25.26 2.15 1.45
CA SER A 189 -26.50 2.48 2.15
C SER A 189 -27.49 3.07 1.16
N ASN A 190 -28.54 2.32 0.85
CA ASN A 190 -29.46 2.64 -0.25
C ASN A 190 -28.68 2.87 -1.56
N ASN A 191 -28.91 4.01 -2.21
CA ASN A 191 -28.24 4.42 -3.45
C ASN A 191 -26.87 5.08 -3.19
N ASN A 192 -26.44 5.24 -1.93
CA ASN A 192 -25.14 5.80 -1.61
C ASN A 192 -24.10 4.69 -1.55
N ALA A 193 -23.03 4.86 -2.32
CA ALA A 193 -21.91 3.92 -2.30
C ALA A 193 -21.09 4.10 -1.01
N GLY A 194 -20.51 2.99 -0.58
CA GLY A 194 -19.69 2.95 0.63
C GLY A 194 -18.37 3.69 0.43
N SER A 195 -18.01 4.53 1.40
CA SER A 195 -16.67 5.12 1.47
C SER A 195 -15.60 4.06 1.74
N GLY A 196 -14.39 4.30 1.22
CA GLY A 196 -13.22 3.52 1.55
C GLY A 196 -12.76 3.74 3.00
N GLY A 197 -12.15 2.72 3.57
CA GLY A 197 -11.59 2.78 4.93
C GLY A 197 -10.36 3.67 5.00
N ASN A 198 -10.16 4.33 6.15
CA ASN A 198 -9.06 5.26 6.35
C ASN A 198 -7.72 4.54 6.48
N GLY A 199 -6.66 5.22 6.04
CA GLY A 199 -5.27 4.82 6.19
C GLY A 199 -4.70 5.05 7.60
N ARG A 200 -3.48 4.58 7.82
CA ARG A 200 -2.71 4.77 9.07
C ARG A 200 -1.61 5.82 8.88
N THR A 201 -1.33 6.58 9.93
CA THR A 201 -0.25 7.56 9.97
C THR A 201 1.06 6.88 10.41
N SER A 202 2.15 7.18 9.71
CA SER A 202 3.50 6.69 10.01
C SER A 202 4.39 7.78 10.59
N SER A 203 5.38 7.36 11.38
CA SER A 203 6.48 8.23 11.82
C SER A 203 7.54 8.47 10.72
N ILE A 204 7.43 7.76 9.58
CA ILE A 204 8.30 7.88 8.40
C ILE A 204 7.50 8.54 7.25
N PRO A 205 7.63 9.86 7.03
CA PRO A 205 6.87 10.55 6.00
C PRO A 205 7.25 10.10 4.57
N ASN A 206 6.38 10.44 3.63
CA ASN A 206 6.61 10.40 2.20
C ASN A 206 7.39 11.65 1.81
N THR A 207 8.60 11.43 1.32
CA THR A 207 9.53 12.48 0.89
C THR A 207 9.75 12.43 -0.61
N SER A 208 8.87 11.75 -1.36
CA SER A 208 8.90 11.75 -2.82
C SER A 208 8.79 13.18 -3.37
N ALA A 209 9.22 13.38 -4.62
CA ALA A 209 9.27 14.71 -5.24
C ALA A 209 7.89 15.41 -5.34
N ASN A 210 6.80 14.64 -5.33
CA ASN A 210 5.44 15.17 -5.35
C ASN A 210 4.56 14.36 -4.38
N PRO A 211 4.67 14.60 -3.06
CA PRO A 211 3.94 13.84 -2.07
C PRO A 211 2.45 14.22 -2.11
N PRO A 212 1.54 13.29 -1.75
CA PRO A 212 0.13 13.63 -1.56
C PRO A 212 -0.04 14.67 -0.44
N ALA A 213 -1.16 15.40 -0.46
CA ALA A 213 -1.46 16.51 0.47
C ALA A 213 -1.32 16.14 1.97
N ASN A 214 -1.52 14.86 2.31
CA ASN A 214 -1.09 14.28 3.57
C ASN A 214 0.04 13.28 3.29
N ASN A 215 1.27 13.68 3.59
CA ASN A 215 2.45 12.90 3.26
C ASN A 215 2.84 11.85 4.31
N ASN A 216 2.12 11.73 5.43
CA ASN A 216 2.45 10.76 6.48
C ASN A 216 1.38 9.69 6.69
N THR A 217 0.25 9.77 5.98
CA THR A 217 -0.84 8.81 6.08
C THR A 217 -0.91 7.97 4.81
N PHE A 218 -1.03 6.65 4.99
CA PHE A 218 -0.89 5.67 3.92
C PHE A 218 -1.99 4.62 3.98
N CYS A 219 -2.18 3.91 2.88
CA CYS A 219 -3.08 2.77 2.76
C CYS A 219 -4.56 3.11 3.00
N GLY A 220 -5.06 4.16 2.35
CA GLY A 220 -6.51 4.45 2.28
C GLY A 220 -7.23 3.57 1.27
N GLY A 221 -8.39 3.00 1.65
CA GLY A 221 -9.22 2.20 0.74
C GLY A 221 -9.95 3.07 -0.30
N GLY A 222 -10.29 2.50 -1.45
CA GLY A 222 -11.08 3.18 -2.48
C GLY A 222 -12.57 3.23 -2.16
N GLY A 223 -13.27 4.25 -2.62
CA GLY A 223 -14.73 4.36 -2.54
C GLY A 223 -15.46 3.56 -3.62
N GLY A 224 -16.65 3.06 -3.31
CA GLY A 224 -17.50 2.35 -4.27
C GLY A 224 -18.15 3.28 -5.30
N GLY A 225 -18.49 2.74 -6.48
CA GLY A 225 -19.21 3.45 -7.53
C GLY A 225 -20.74 3.48 -7.30
N ALA A 226 -21.39 4.54 -7.80
CA ALA A 226 -22.84 4.76 -7.69
C ALA A 226 -23.45 5.17 -9.06
N PRO A 227 -24.20 4.29 -9.74
CA PRO A 227 -24.79 4.59 -11.05
C PRO A 227 -26.12 5.37 -10.98
N SER A 228 -26.79 5.43 -9.81
CA SER A 228 -28.11 6.06 -9.67
C SER A 228 -28.04 7.59 -9.66
N VAL A 229 -29.02 8.24 -10.30
CA VAL A 229 -29.20 9.71 -10.36
C VAL A 229 -29.44 10.38 -8.99
N SER A 230 -29.79 9.62 -7.96
CA SER A 230 -30.05 10.11 -6.60
C SER A 230 -29.03 9.64 -5.56
N GLY A 231 -27.98 8.92 -5.98
CA GLY A 231 -26.96 8.35 -5.10
C GLY A 231 -25.65 9.15 -5.10
N SER A 232 -24.90 9.08 -4.00
CA SER A 232 -23.54 9.61 -3.92
C SER A 232 -22.49 8.50 -4.10
N SER A 233 -21.38 8.80 -4.80
CA SER A 233 -20.22 7.90 -4.83
C SER A 233 -19.57 7.79 -3.45
N GLY A 234 -18.91 6.67 -3.17
CA GLY A 234 -18.05 6.55 -2.01
C GLY A 234 -16.85 7.47 -2.13
N SER A 235 -16.53 8.19 -1.05
CA SER A 235 -15.25 8.87 -0.92
C SER A 235 -14.12 7.85 -0.76
N GLY A 236 -12.93 8.16 -1.26
CA GLY A 236 -11.73 7.42 -0.88
C GLY A 236 -11.36 7.68 0.58
N GLY A 237 -10.74 6.70 1.22
CA GLY A 237 -10.21 6.84 2.57
C GLY A 237 -8.96 7.72 2.61
N THR A 238 -8.66 8.30 3.79
CA THR A 238 -7.43 9.06 4.01
C THR A 238 -6.19 8.20 3.72
N GLY A 239 -5.10 8.80 3.26
CA GLY A 239 -3.91 8.06 2.82
C GLY A 239 -3.96 7.58 1.36
N GLY A 240 -4.65 8.34 0.52
CA GLY A 240 -4.59 8.23 -0.94
C GLY A 240 -5.60 7.26 -1.56
N GLY A 241 -6.71 6.95 -0.89
CA GLY A 241 -7.80 6.20 -1.51
C GLY A 241 -8.48 6.98 -2.64
N GLY A 242 -8.81 6.30 -3.73
CA GLY A 242 -9.55 6.87 -4.86
C GLY A 242 -11.05 6.99 -4.57
N THR A 243 -11.69 8.05 -5.08
CA THR A 243 -13.15 8.22 -5.01
C THR A 243 -13.83 7.39 -6.09
N GLY A 244 -15.00 6.82 -5.77
CA GLY A 244 -15.80 6.09 -6.75
C GLY A 244 -16.44 7.01 -7.77
N ALA A 245 -16.85 6.43 -8.90
CA ALA A 245 -17.57 7.14 -9.95
C ALA A 245 -19.05 7.36 -9.56
N VAL A 246 -19.65 8.46 -10.03
CA VAL A 246 -21.09 8.76 -9.85
C VAL A 246 -21.74 9.36 -11.10
N ASN A 247 -23.05 9.19 -11.26
CA ASN A 247 -23.85 9.64 -12.42
C ASN A 247 -24.37 11.07 -12.34
N SER A 248 -24.77 11.53 -11.16
CA SER A 248 -25.28 12.89 -11.01
C SER A 248 -24.74 13.58 -9.74
N PRO A 249 -23.89 14.62 -9.87
CA PRO A 249 -23.26 15.05 -11.12
C PRO A 249 -22.28 13.98 -11.63
N SER A 250 -22.12 13.87 -12.94
CA SER A 250 -21.24 12.87 -13.55
C SER A 250 -19.79 13.09 -13.12
N ARG A 251 -19.16 12.07 -12.55
CA ARG A 251 -17.76 12.10 -12.11
C ARG A 251 -17.09 10.74 -12.30
N SER A 252 -15.91 10.76 -12.90
CA SER A 252 -15.03 9.59 -13.04
C SER A 252 -14.45 9.17 -11.69
N SER A 253 -14.20 7.88 -11.51
CA SER A 253 -13.45 7.43 -10.34
C SER A 253 -12.02 7.94 -10.40
N THR A 254 -11.39 8.12 -9.24
CA THR A 254 -9.98 8.49 -9.15
C THR A 254 -9.12 7.29 -8.79
N ALA A 255 -7.88 7.27 -9.29
CA ALA A 255 -6.91 6.26 -8.92
C ALA A 255 -6.47 6.45 -7.47
N GLY A 256 -5.98 5.36 -6.87
CA GLY A 256 -5.22 5.48 -5.63
C GLY A 256 -3.99 6.35 -5.87
N SER A 257 -3.62 7.16 -4.89
CA SER A 257 -2.45 8.04 -4.99
C SER A 257 -1.16 7.22 -5.09
N THR A 258 -0.26 7.63 -5.97
CA THR A 258 1.06 7.01 -6.15
C THR A 258 1.84 7.05 -4.84
N ASN A 259 2.56 5.97 -4.54
CA ASN A 259 3.41 5.81 -3.35
C ASN A 259 2.66 5.88 -2.02
N THR A 260 1.35 5.62 -2.02
CA THR A 260 0.56 5.54 -0.79
C THR A 260 -0.03 4.17 -0.49
N GLY A 261 0.04 3.23 -1.44
CA GLY A 261 -0.67 1.96 -1.34
C GLY A 261 -2.20 2.10 -1.33
N GLY A 262 -2.73 3.26 -1.75
CA GLY A 262 -4.17 3.54 -1.71
C GLY A 262 -4.95 2.72 -2.73
N GLY A 263 -6.16 2.29 -2.37
CA GLY A 263 -7.07 1.57 -3.27
C GLY A 263 -7.70 2.47 -4.33
N GLY A 264 -7.93 1.95 -5.53
CA GLY A 264 -8.59 2.67 -6.62
C GLY A 264 -10.12 2.77 -6.43
N GLY A 265 -10.73 3.84 -6.94
CA GLY A 265 -12.18 4.03 -6.90
C GLY A 265 -12.93 3.09 -7.85
N GLY A 266 -14.10 2.62 -7.42
CA GLY A 266 -14.99 1.78 -8.23
C GLY A 266 -15.69 2.55 -9.35
N GLY A 267 -15.85 1.91 -10.51
CA GLY A 267 -16.50 2.52 -11.68
C GLY A 267 -18.00 2.22 -11.77
N TYR A 268 -18.65 2.77 -12.80
CA TYR A 268 -19.98 2.33 -13.25
C TYR A 268 -20.18 2.55 -14.77
N ASN A 269 -20.77 1.56 -15.45
CA ASN A 269 -21.06 1.51 -16.92
C ASN A 269 -19.87 1.75 -17.91
N GLY A 270 -19.89 1.02 -19.04
CA GLY A 270 -18.75 0.64 -19.86
C GLY A 270 -18.29 1.52 -21.01
N ASN A 271 -18.39 2.85 -20.95
CA ASN A 271 -17.73 3.70 -21.96
C ASN A 271 -17.31 5.10 -21.49
N VAL A 272 -17.74 5.55 -20.31
CA VAL A 272 -17.45 6.92 -19.84
C VAL A 272 -16.76 6.92 -18.47
N LEU A 273 -16.99 5.92 -17.61
CA LEU A 273 -16.61 5.98 -16.18
C LEU A 273 -16.08 4.63 -15.67
N VAL A 274 -14.91 4.27 -16.21
CA VAL A 274 -14.13 3.08 -15.88
C VAL A 274 -13.64 3.11 -14.43
N PRO A 275 -13.44 1.96 -13.77
CA PRO A 275 -12.72 1.90 -12.50
C PRO A 275 -11.31 2.44 -12.65
N SER A 276 -10.68 2.74 -11.51
CA SER A 276 -9.33 3.30 -11.48
C SER A 276 -8.32 2.36 -10.81
N ASN A 277 -7.06 2.51 -11.22
CA ASN A 277 -5.93 1.72 -10.68
C ASN A 277 -5.73 1.96 -9.18
N GLY A 278 -5.12 0.98 -8.51
CA GLY A 278 -4.55 1.20 -7.18
C GLY A 278 -3.27 2.03 -7.25
N GLY A 279 -2.93 2.69 -6.15
CA GLY A 279 -1.68 3.42 -5.98
C GLY A 279 -0.51 2.47 -5.73
N SER A 280 0.70 2.83 -6.20
CA SER A 280 1.92 2.08 -5.86
C SER A 280 2.22 2.11 -4.37
N GLY A 281 2.94 1.09 -3.92
CA GLY A 281 3.52 1.01 -2.59
C GLY A 281 4.77 1.86 -2.44
N ARG A 282 5.46 1.70 -1.31
CA ARG A 282 6.77 2.30 -1.03
C ARG A 282 7.50 1.55 0.07
N VAL A 283 8.80 1.80 0.17
CA VAL A 283 9.64 1.36 1.29
C VAL A 283 10.32 2.59 1.89
N GLY A 284 10.05 2.87 3.16
CA GLY A 284 10.62 3.98 3.90
C GLY A 284 11.58 3.52 4.98
N PHE A 285 12.70 4.21 5.14
CA PHE A 285 13.66 3.98 6.22
C PHE A 285 13.84 5.24 7.05
N ARG A 286 14.06 5.07 8.35
CA ARG A 286 14.49 6.13 9.26
C ARG A 286 15.54 5.58 10.23
N PHE A 287 16.70 6.23 10.28
CA PHE A 287 17.84 5.77 11.07
C PHE A 287 18.80 6.91 11.42
N SER A 288 19.83 6.62 12.24
CA SER A 288 20.82 7.64 12.64
C SER A 288 21.59 8.20 11.44
N SER A 289 21.79 9.51 11.38
CA SER A 289 22.59 10.15 10.32
C SER A 289 24.08 9.80 10.33
N THR A 290 24.54 9.05 11.34
CA THR A 290 25.91 8.51 11.42
C THR A 290 26.09 7.18 10.68
N LEU A 291 24.99 6.51 10.34
CA LEU A 291 24.98 5.26 9.57
C LEU A 291 25.04 5.58 8.08
N ASN A 292 26.07 5.08 7.39
CA ASN A 292 26.19 5.26 5.95
C ASN A 292 25.38 4.19 5.23
N TYR A 293 25.08 4.44 3.96
CA TYR A 293 24.35 3.49 3.14
C TYR A 293 24.73 3.63 1.66
N THR A 294 24.55 2.54 0.92
CA THR A 294 24.62 2.51 -0.55
C THR A 294 23.34 1.86 -1.07
N ILE A 295 22.74 2.47 -2.08
CA ILE A 295 21.52 1.98 -2.73
C ILE A 295 21.87 1.56 -4.16
N GLY A 296 21.40 0.38 -4.55
CA GLY A 296 21.54 -0.11 -5.91
C GLY A 296 20.76 0.74 -6.93
N VAL A 297 21.32 0.85 -8.14
CA VAL A 297 20.82 1.74 -9.20
C VAL A 297 19.43 1.35 -9.73
N GLY A 298 18.96 0.14 -9.42
CA GLY A 298 17.61 -0.32 -9.76
C GLY A 298 16.50 0.30 -8.93
N LEU A 299 16.80 1.13 -7.93
CA LEU A 299 15.83 1.76 -7.03
C LEU A 299 15.70 3.26 -7.28
N THR A 300 14.46 3.73 -7.36
CA THR A 300 14.14 5.17 -7.38
C THR A 300 13.86 5.64 -5.97
N TYR A 301 14.66 6.59 -5.45
CA TYR A 301 14.56 7.04 -4.08
C TYR A 301 14.80 8.54 -3.90
N THR A 302 14.32 9.08 -2.78
CA THR A 302 14.77 10.35 -2.21
C THR A 302 15.34 10.12 -0.83
N ALA A 303 16.27 10.98 -0.41
CA ALA A 303 16.84 10.94 0.93
C ALA A 303 16.90 12.35 1.51
N SER A 304 16.60 12.47 2.79
CA SER A 304 16.70 13.72 3.54
C SER A 304 17.33 13.46 4.90
N THR A 305 18.33 14.26 5.25
CA THR A 305 18.96 14.21 6.58
C THR A 305 18.62 15.49 7.32
N SER A 306 18.09 15.36 8.53
CA SER A 306 17.79 16.49 9.42
C SER A 306 18.27 16.17 10.83
N GLY A 307 19.22 16.95 11.33
CA GLY A 307 19.86 16.69 12.62
C GLY A 307 20.51 15.30 12.67
N ASN A 308 20.09 14.49 13.64
CA ASN A 308 20.68 13.18 13.92
C ASN A 308 20.01 12.02 13.18
N GLU A 309 19.10 12.31 12.24
CA GLU A 309 18.31 11.30 11.54
C GLU A 309 18.38 11.48 10.03
N THR A 310 18.40 10.34 9.34
CA THR A 310 18.25 10.24 7.89
C THR A 310 16.96 9.48 7.59
N ILE A 311 16.17 10.01 6.66
CA ILE A 311 14.99 9.36 6.08
C ILE A 311 15.27 9.06 4.62
N ILE A 312 14.97 7.83 4.21
CA ILE A 312 15.01 7.41 2.81
C ILE A 312 13.60 6.98 2.41
N ASP A 313 13.18 7.40 1.23
CA ASP A 313 11.91 7.01 0.62
C ASP A 313 12.14 6.38 -0.75
N ILE A 314 11.88 5.08 -0.86
CA ILE A 314 12.02 4.30 -2.08
C ILE A 314 10.63 4.07 -2.67
N THR A 315 10.45 4.51 -3.92
CA THR A 315 9.13 4.65 -4.55
C THR A 315 8.94 3.75 -5.78
N ALA A 316 10.02 3.17 -6.30
CA ALA A 316 9.96 2.19 -7.38
C ALA A 316 11.22 1.33 -7.45
N GLY A 317 11.08 0.17 -8.11
CA GLY A 317 12.21 -0.67 -8.50
C GLY A 317 12.40 -1.92 -7.66
N THR A 318 13.47 -2.65 -7.98
CA THR A 318 13.97 -3.80 -7.23
C THR A 318 15.48 -3.82 -7.29
N ASP A 319 16.11 -3.78 -6.13
CA ASP A 319 17.57 -3.85 -5.97
C ASP A 319 17.88 -4.03 -4.48
N THR A 320 19.07 -3.65 -4.04
CA THR A 320 19.54 -3.79 -2.67
C THR A 320 19.86 -2.44 -2.02
N ILE A 321 19.79 -2.41 -0.69
CA ILE A 321 20.44 -1.40 0.16
C ILE A 321 21.48 -2.08 1.03
N THR A 322 22.63 -1.45 1.22
CA THR A 322 23.69 -1.90 2.15
C THR A 322 24.01 -0.78 3.12
N PHE A 323 24.14 -1.07 4.41
CA PHE A 323 24.47 -0.10 5.47
C PHE A 323 25.94 -0.23 5.90
N SER A 324 26.64 0.86 6.22
CA SER A 324 28.07 0.85 6.58
C SER A 324 28.54 1.92 7.59
#